data_AF-A0A382QB89-F1
#
_entry.id   AF-A0A382QB89-F1
#
_cell.length_a   1.000
_cell.length_b   1.000
_cell.length_c   1.000
_cell.angle_alpha   90.00
_cell.angle_beta   90.00
_cell.angle_gamma   90.00
#
_symmetry.space_group_name_H-M   'P 1'
#
loop_
_entity.id
_entity.type
_entity.pdbx_description
1 polymer ?
#
loop_
_entity_poly.entity_id
_entity_poly.type
_entity_poly.pdbx_seq_one_letter_code
_entity_poly.pdbx_strand_id
1 'polypeptide(L)'
;MEYSILLSRLKTASDSFETLEIQLADPDISNNPKKLESIARERSKLEPLVNDFKELLKIDRELEDSKKLLKESRGDQEMEALINDELINLQQIKDS
;
A
#
# COMPACT_ATOMS: atom_id res chain seq x y z
N MET A 1 2.91 2.83 20.86
CA MET A 1 1.45 3.04 21.03
C MET A 1 0.92 4.01 19.99
N GLU A 2 1.60 5.14 19.73
CA GLU A 2 1.26 6.09 18.64
C GLU A 2 1.28 5.45 17.23
N TYR A 3 2.30 4.65 16.92
CA TYR A 3 2.46 4.06 15.57
C TYR A 3 1.34 3.09 15.17
N SER A 4 0.86 2.25 16.10
CA SER A 4 -0.26 1.33 15.82
C SER A 4 -1.59 2.06 15.59
N ILE A 5 -1.78 3.22 16.23
CA ILE A 5 -2.97 4.06 16.03
C ILE A 5 -2.90 4.76 14.68
N LEU A 6 -1.72 5.20 14.25
CA LEU A 6 -1.54 5.77 12.91
C LEU A 6 -1.84 4.72 11.82
N LEU A 7 -1.30 3.51 11.95
CA LEU A 7 -1.57 2.42 11.01
C LEU A 7 -3.06 2.05 10.97
N SER A 8 -3.75 2.03 12.11
CA SER A 8 -5.19 1.74 12.11
C SER A 8 -5.99 2.83 11.39
N ARG A 9 -5.63 4.10 11.55
CA ARG A 9 -6.26 5.22 10.82
C ARG A 9 -6.00 5.15 9.33
N LEU A 10 -4.76 4.85 8.90
CA LEU A 10 -4.42 4.65 7.49
C LEU A 10 -5.22 3.49 6.89
N LYS A 11 -5.35 2.39 7.64
CA LYS A 11 -6.19 1.27 7.23
C LYS A 11 -7.65 1.70 7.07
N THR A 12 -8.23 2.41 8.05
CA THR A 12 -9.61 2.92 7.94
C THR A 12 -9.80 3.84 6.74
N ALA A 13 -8.83 4.71 6.45
CA ALA A 13 -8.86 5.57 5.27
C ALA A 13 -8.82 4.75 3.97
N SER A 14 -7.99 3.71 3.91
CA SER A 14 -7.92 2.78 2.77
C SER A 14 -9.22 1.98 2.59
N ASP A 15 -9.80 1.45 3.67
CA ASP A 15 -11.08 0.72 3.62
C ASP A 15 -12.22 1.65 3.13
N SER A 16 -12.21 2.92 3.58
CA SER A 16 -13.17 3.92 3.13
C SER A 16 -13.01 4.26 1.65
N PHE A 17 -11.76 4.42 1.20
CA PHE A 17 -11.44 4.67 -0.20
C PHE A 17 -11.92 3.53 -1.11
N GLU A 18 -11.66 2.28 -0.74
CA GLU A 18 -12.14 1.11 -1.49
C GLU A 18 -13.67 1.05 -1.55
N THR A 19 -14.35 1.40 -0.46
CA THR A 19 -15.81 1.50 -0.43
C THR A 19 -16.32 2.56 -1.41
N LEU A 20 -15.66 3.72 -1.48
CA LEU A 20 -16.02 4.79 -2.43
C LEU A 20 -15.78 4.36 -3.88
N GLU A 21 -14.69 3.63 -4.17
CA GLU A 21 -14.43 3.04 -5.50
C GLU A 21 -15.55 2.09 -5.93
N ILE A 22 -15.98 1.20 -5.02
CA ILE A 22 -17.10 0.28 -5.29
C ILE A 22 -18.40 1.07 -5.57
N GLN A 23 -18.68 2.14 -4.81
CA GLN A 23 -19.84 2.99 -5.05
C GLN A 23 -19.76 3.74 -6.38
N LEU A 24 -18.57 4.19 -6.80
CA LEU A 24 -18.39 4.85 -8.10
C LEU A 24 -18.62 3.88 -9.27
N ALA A 25 -18.36 2.59 -9.07
CA ALA A 25 -18.64 1.54 -10.05
C ALA A 25 -20.14 1.14 -10.11
N ASP A 26 -20.96 1.58 -9.15
CA ASP A 26 -22.39 1.29 -9.11
C ASP A 26 -23.14 2.11 -10.19
N PRO A 27 -23.89 1.47 -11.11
CA PRO A 27 -24.76 2.13 -12.09
C PRO A 27 -25.74 3.15 -11.48
N ASP A 28 -26.29 2.89 -10.29
CA ASP A 28 -27.28 3.77 -9.66
C ASP A 28 -26.66 5.08 -9.16
N ILE A 29 -25.37 5.02 -8.79
CA ILE A 29 -24.57 6.18 -8.41
C ILE A 29 -24.05 6.90 -9.64
N SER A 30 -23.49 6.16 -10.60
CA SER A 30 -22.89 6.75 -11.80
C SER A 30 -23.89 7.44 -12.73
N ASN A 31 -25.16 7.00 -12.72
CA ASN A 31 -26.24 7.68 -13.41
C ASN A 31 -26.78 8.92 -12.66
N ASN A 32 -26.27 9.24 -11.47
CA ASN A 32 -26.64 10.43 -10.70
C ASN A 32 -25.43 11.39 -10.57
N PRO A 33 -25.33 12.42 -11.44
CA PRO A 33 -24.18 13.32 -11.47
C PRO A 33 -23.83 13.98 -10.13
N LYS A 34 -24.84 14.35 -9.33
CA LYS A 34 -24.61 14.99 -8.02
C LYS A 34 -24.00 14.03 -7.01
N LYS A 35 -24.47 12.78 -6.98
CA LYS A 35 -23.92 11.74 -6.09
C LYS A 35 -22.52 11.34 -6.53
N LEU A 36 -22.33 11.11 -7.83
CA LEU A 36 -21.03 10.78 -8.40
C LEU A 36 -19.99 11.87 -8.09
N GLU A 37 -20.33 13.14 -8.25
CA GLU A 37 -19.42 14.25 -7.94
C GLU A 37 -19.04 14.29 -6.45
N SER A 38 -19.98 14.07 -5.55
CA SER A 38 -19.72 14.05 -4.10
C SER A 38 -18.75 12.92 -3.73
N ILE A 39 -19.03 11.71 -4.20
CA ILE A 39 -18.23 10.50 -3.90
C ILE A 39 -16.84 10.64 -4.53
N ALA A 40 -16.74 11.12 -5.78
CA ALA A 40 -15.47 11.33 -6.46
C ALA A 40 -14.58 12.35 -5.73
N ARG A 41 -15.18 13.45 -5.21
CA ARG A 41 -14.47 14.44 -4.41
C ARG A 41 -13.95 13.86 -3.09
N GLU A 42 -14.73 13.05 -2.40
CA GLU A 42 -14.30 12.39 -1.15
C GLU A 42 -13.18 11.37 -1.41
N ARG A 43 -13.34 10.55 -2.45
CA ARG A 43 -12.32 9.58 -2.89
C ARG A 43 -11.00 10.29 -3.22
N SER A 44 -11.04 11.38 -3.99
CA SER A 44 -9.85 12.14 -4.39
C SER A 44 -9.11 12.75 -3.20
N LYS A 45 -9.82 13.13 -2.12
CA LYS A 45 -9.17 13.61 -0.89
C LYS A 45 -8.39 12.51 -0.16
N LEU A 46 -8.85 11.27 -0.24
CA LEU A 46 -8.21 10.13 0.40
C LEU A 46 -7.09 9.53 -0.46
N GLU A 47 -7.12 9.74 -1.78
CA GLU A 47 -6.19 9.13 -2.73
C GLU A 47 -4.71 9.27 -2.38
N PRO A 48 -4.16 10.46 -2.06
CA PRO A 48 -2.74 10.60 -1.77
C PRO A 48 -2.32 9.76 -0.56
N LEU A 49 -3.11 9.82 0.52
CA LEU A 49 -2.86 9.09 1.76
C LEU A 49 -2.91 7.57 1.55
N VAL A 50 -3.86 7.10 0.75
CA VAL A 50 -4.02 5.68 0.45
C VAL A 50 -2.92 5.18 -0.48
N ASN A 51 -2.48 6.00 -1.45
CA ASN A 51 -1.37 5.65 -2.33
C ASN A 51 -0.07 5.49 -1.55
N ASP A 52 0.26 6.45 -0.68
CA ASP A 52 1.46 6.37 0.17
C ASP A 52 1.41 5.14 1.08
N PHE A 53 0.24 4.85 1.66
CA PHE A 53 0.07 3.65 2.48
C PHE A 53 0.20 2.34 1.70
N LYS A 54 -0.32 2.29 0.46
CA LYS A 54 -0.18 1.12 -0.42
C LYS A 54 1.27 0.87 -0.81
N GLU A 55 2.04 1.92 -1.10
CA GLU A 55 3.48 1.78 -1.38
C GLU A 55 4.24 1.27 -0.14
N LEU A 56 3.92 1.78 1.06
CA LEU A 56 4.50 1.25 2.30
C LEU A 56 4.22 -0.24 2.48
N LEU A 57 2.97 -0.67 2.30
CA LEU A 57 2.59 -2.09 2.40
C LEU A 57 3.25 -2.97 1.33
N LYS A 58 3.49 -2.40 0.15
CA LYS A 58 4.20 -3.08 -0.94
C LYS A 58 5.67 -3.30 -0.58
N ILE A 59 6.36 -2.26 -0.09
CA ILE A 59 7.75 -2.37 0.37
C ILE A 59 7.86 -3.37 1.51
N ASP A 60 6.90 -3.38 2.45
CA ASP A 60 6.84 -4.37 3.53
C ASP A 60 6.77 -5.80 3.00
N ARG A 61 5.96 -6.03 1.96
CA ARG A 61 5.84 -7.33 1.31
C ARG A 61 7.13 -7.70 0.58
N GLU A 62 7.71 -6.79 -0.19
CA GLU A 62 8.97 -7.01 -0.91
C GLU A 62 10.11 -7.35 0.05
N LEU A 63 10.21 -6.68 1.20
CA LEU A 63 11.15 -7.03 2.26
C LEU A 63 10.93 -8.44 2.81
N GLU A 64 9.67 -8.84 3.01
CA GLU A 64 9.35 -10.18 3.50
C GLU A 64 9.70 -11.25 2.47
N ASP A 65 9.37 -11.01 1.20
CA ASP A 65 9.62 -11.94 0.11
C ASP A 65 11.11 -12.07 -0.19
N SER A 66 11.87 -10.96 -0.18
CA SER A 66 13.34 -10.98 -0.29
C SER A 66 13.99 -11.73 0.89
N LYS A 67 13.45 -11.61 2.12
CA LYS A 67 13.91 -12.41 3.27
C LYS A 67 13.61 -13.90 3.11
N LYS A 68 12.50 -14.27 2.47
CA LYS A 68 12.19 -15.68 2.15
C LYS A 68 13.15 -16.20 1.10
N LEU A 69 13.33 -15.44 0.02
CA LEU A 69 14.24 -15.77 -1.06
C LEU A 69 15.68 -15.96 -0.55
N LEU A 70 16.17 -15.11 0.36
CA LEU A 70 17.49 -15.28 0.97
C LEU A 70 17.63 -16.63 1.71
N LYS A 71 16.56 -17.12 2.35
CA LYS A 71 16.59 -18.43 3.01
C LYS A 71 16.59 -19.58 2.01
N GLU A 72 15.94 -19.39 0.86
CA GLU A 72 15.85 -20.37 -0.22
C GLU A 72 17.13 -20.45 -1.06
N SER A 73 17.83 -19.32 -1.23
CA SER A 73 19.10 -19.21 -1.98
C SER A 73 20.35 -19.59 -1.18
N ARG A 74 20.18 -20.24 -0.02
CA ARG A 74 21.30 -20.60 0.86
C ARG A 74 22.34 -21.47 0.14
N GLY A 75 23.59 -21.02 0.17
CA GLY A 75 24.73 -21.72 -0.44
C GLY A 75 25.12 -21.17 -1.82
N ASP A 76 24.33 -20.26 -2.39
CA ASP A 76 24.70 -19.47 -3.56
C ASP A 76 25.15 -18.08 -3.11
N GLN A 77 26.46 -17.89 -2.96
CA GLN A 77 27.03 -16.67 -2.39
C GLN A 77 26.77 -15.42 -3.24
N GLU A 78 26.70 -15.57 -4.56
CA GLU A 78 26.44 -14.45 -5.46
C GLU A 78 24.97 -14.02 -5.35
N MET A 79 24.06 -14.99 -5.35
CA MET A 79 22.62 -14.73 -5.16
C MET A 79 22.33 -14.15 -3.77
N GLU A 80 22.95 -14.68 -2.72
CA GLU A 80 22.82 -14.14 -1.36
C GLU A 80 23.27 -12.68 -1.27
N ALA A 81 24.39 -12.31 -1.92
CA ALA A 81 24.87 -10.92 -1.93
C ALA A 81 23.87 -9.98 -2.60
N LEU A 82 23.35 -10.36 -3.78
CA LEU A 82 22.36 -9.58 -4.52
C LEU A 82 21.08 -9.34 -3.70
N ILE A 83 20.57 -10.38 -3.03
CA ILE A 83 19.36 -10.27 -2.21
C ILE A 83 19.61 -9.39 -0.97
N ASN A 84 20.80 -9.46 -0.36
CA ASN A 84 21.13 -8.60 0.76
C ASN A 84 21.22 -7.12 0.35
N ASP A 85 21.79 -6.82 -0.80
CA ASP A 85 21.82 -5.46 -1.35
C ASP A 85 20.40 -4.94 -1.60
N GLU A 86 19.52 -5.75 -2.16
CA GLU A 86 18.10 -5.41 -2.34
C GLU A 86 17.39 -5.15 -1.01
N LEU A 87 17.63 -5.98 0.01
CA LEU A 87 17.07 -5.78 1.35
C LEU A 87 17.52 -4.45 1.98
N ILE A 88 18.77 -4.03 1.74
CA ILE A 88 19.28 -2.74 2.20
C ILE A 88 18.56 -1.60 1.47
N ASN A 89 18.42 -1.69 0.14
CA ASN A 89 17.74 -0.67 -0.66
C ASN A 89 16.28 -0.51 -0.25
N LEU A 90 15.54 -1.60 -0.13
CA LEU A 90 14.14 -1.58 0.30
C LEU A 90 13.97 -1.01 1.72
N GLN A 91 14.91 -1.30 2.64
CA GLN A 91 14.87 -0.74 3.98
C GLN A 91 15.12 0.77 3.98
N GLN A 92 16.04 1.27 3.14
CA GLN A 92 16.27 2.72 2.99
C GLN A 92 15.05 3.44 2.41
N ILE A 93 14.38 2.85 1.43
CA ILE A 93 13.14 3.41 0.86
C ILE A 93 12.05 3.48 1.94
N LYS A 94 11.92 2.45 2.78
CA LYS A 94 10.93 2.41 3.85
C LYS A 94 11.17 3.44 4.96
N ASP A 95 12.44 3.73 5.25
CA ASP A 95 12.84 4.66 6.30
C ASP A 95 12.87 6.14 5.85
N SER A 96 12.65 6.40 4.55
CA SER A 96 12.60 7.74 3.94
C SER A 96 11.23 8.39 4.08
#